data_AF-A0A7S3W486-F1
#
_entry.id   AF-A0A7S3W486-F1
#
_cell.length_a   1.000
_cell.length_b   1.000
_cell.length_c   1.000
_cell.angle_alpha   90.00
_cell.angle_beta   90.00
_cell.angle_gamma   90.00
#
_symmetry.space_group_name_H-M   'P 1'
#
loop_
_entity.id
_entity.type
_entity.pdbx_description
1 polymer ?
#
loop_
_entity_poly.entity_id
_entity_poly.type
_entity_poly.pdbx_seq_one_letter_code
_entity_poly.pdbx_strand_id
1 'polypeptide(L)'
;AGGGEPAPAGGEGGGGSPAPLDLGPAERLWWPLLESLAEAVGTHPKPAVRAAALSALFGCADVELAPGGALHSPLGVRAFGELVLPIFAAAPSESGPPLTAHQAAWVDETGVPALSALERSFCAQHGLLAPLCEDVIALLARCLQQPHHATLSQVAAESLLQLVRETGATFSQETWARVCAELKSCFDASAGEAYDGAPPPPADGVAASPLLREVSAKVEAEAPEGSGPHELQVLLLSTVYQLLQSMYPSMKLADVEGLLNCMHAMYDKASRTLQAALDGEAAPPPAELGEAVHLRLEAMSYYLQVLFSLHDKLEPAAQAGTPKRGAPPPPLGSAGHVQLIAAAAEYRLVSFCLHVLRDYLRLRERSVGGADGAARELCATALAEMTPNVVTLLQGLLAFSGPQFGKHLPAFYPLLADLIHCESPQIAAVLRELFAQRVAPHLQAEAS
;
A
#
# COMPACT_ATOMS: atom_id res chain seq x y z
N ALA A 1 31.53 -67.12 -23.91
CA ALA A 1 30.65 -67.04 -25.09
C ALA A 1 29.29 -66.62 -24.55
N GLY A 2 28.85 -65.37 -24.68
CA GLY A 2 28.61 -64.59 -25.90
C GLY A 2 27.10 -64.27 -25.85
N GLY A 3 26.58 -63.09 -26.17
CA GLY A 3 27.11 -61.92 -26.86
C GLY A 3 25.97 -61.38 -27.74
N GLY A 4 25.58 -60.12 -27.59
CA GLY A 4 24.43 -59.53 -28.31
C GLY A 4 23.99 -58.19 -27.74
N GLU A 5 24.00 -57.17 -28.59
CA GLU A 5 23.93 -55.71 -28.36
C GLU A 5 22.67 -55.09 -27.70
N PRO A 6 22.71 -53.78 -27.36
CA PRO A 6 21.65 -53.05 -26.65
C PRO A 6 20.79 -52.12 -27.54
N ALA A 7 20.01 -51.24 -26.89
CA ALA A 7 19.26 -50.07 -27.41
C ALA A 7 17.78 -50.33 -27.83
N PRO A 8 16.90 -49.28 -27.84
CA PRO A 8 17.18 -47.86 -27.58
C PRO A 8 16.42 -47.23 -26.39
N ALA A 9 16.92 -46.08 -25.95
CA ALA A 9 16.14 -45.13 -25.15
C ALA A 9 15.13 -44.43 -26.06
N GLY A 10 13.84 -44.60 -25.78
CA GLY A 10 12.76 -43.79 -26.36
C GLY A 10 12.42 -42.64 -25.43
N GLY A 11 12.81 -41.43 -25.79
CA GLY A 11 12.35 -40.21 -25.12
C GLY A 11 11.01 -39.78 -25.71
N GLU A 12 9.92 -40.04 -25.01
CA GLU A 12 8.64 -39.36 -25.21
C GLU A 12 8.29 -38.72 -23.85
N GLY A 13 8.15 -37.39 -23.76
CA GLY A 13 7.27 -36.63 -24.65
C GLY A 13 5.81 -36.70 -24.18
N GLY A 14 5.55 -37.38 -23.06
CA GLY A 14 4.25 -37.39 -22.39
C GLY A 14 3.89 -36.02 -21.84
N GLY A 15 3.20 -35.21 -22.65
CA GLY A 15 2.48 -34.04 -22.16
C GLY A 15 1.54 -34.47 -21.04
N GLY A 16 1.75 -33.92 -19.84
CA GLY A 16 0.94 -34.21 -18.67
C GLY A 16 -0.47 -33.67 -18.84
N SER A 17 -1.34 -34.43 -19.52
CA SER A 17 -2.78 -34.28 -19.37
C SER A 17 -3.09 -34.38 -17.87
N PRO A 18 -3.80 -33.41 -17.25
CA PRO A 18 -4.06 -33.44 -15.83
C PRO A 18 -4.76 -34.75 -15.47
N ALA A 19 -4.31 -35.39 -14.39
CA ALA A 19 -4.82 -36.70 -14.00
C ALA A 19 -6.36 -36.65 -13.87
N PRO A 20 -7.11 -37.58 -14.48
CA PRO A 20 -8.56 -37.55 -14.44
C PRO A 20 -9.02 -37.71 -12.99
N LEU A 21 -9.59 -36.62 -12.45
CA LEU A 21 -10.00 -36.56 -11.06
C LEU A 21 -11.22 -37.44 -10.82
N ASP A 22 -11.16 -38.28 -9.78
CA ASP A 22 -12.27 -39.16 -9.39
C ASP A 22 -13.34 -38.38 -8.64
N LEU A 23 -14.01 -37.48 -9.37
CA LEU A 23 -15.10 -36.63 -8.90
C LEU A 23 -16.25 -37.50 -8.38
N GLY A 24 -16.82 -37.13 -7.25
CA GLY A 24 -18.01 -37.77 -6.70
C GLY A 24 -19.23 -37.65 -7.63
N PRO A 25 -20.24 -38.54 -7.50
CA PRO A 25 -21.39 -38.56 -8.41
C PRO A 25 -22.22 -37.27 -8.41
N ALA A 26 -22.21 -36.51 -7.31
CA ALA A 26 -22.84 -35.18 -7.24
C ALA A 26 -22.01 -34.11 -7.98
N GLU A 27 -20.68 -34.16 -7.87
CA GLU A 27 -19.77 -33.17 -8.46
C GLU A 27 -19.80 -33.21 -9.99
N ARG A 28 -19.97 -34.40 -10.57
CA ARG A 28 -20.14 -34.62 -12.02
C ARG A 28 -21.38 -33.93 -12.61
N LEU A 29 -22.39 -33.61 -11.80
CA LEU A 29 -23.60 -32.90 -12.23
C LEU A 29 -23.44 -31.38 -12.17
N TRP A 30 -22.65 -30.87 -11.22
CA TRP A 30 -22.44 -29.44 -11.02
C TRP A 30 -21.33 -28.87 -11.91
N TRP A 31 -20.27 -29.63 -12.20
CA TRP A 31 -19.12 -29.11 -12.94
C TRP A 31 -19.47 -28.50 -14.31
N PRO A 32 -20.24 -29.15 -15.21
CA PRO A 32 -20.56 -28.56 -16.52
C PRO A 32 -21.41 -27.29 -16.42
N LEU A 33 -22.21 -27.15 -15.34
CA LEU A 33 -22.98 -25.94 -15.08
C LEU A 33 -22.08 -24.79 -14.63
N LEU A 34 -21.15 -25.04 -13.70
CA LEU A 34 -20.18 -24.05 -13.24
C LEU A 34 -19.26 -23.60 -14.38
N GLU A 35 -18.79 -24.54 -15.20
CA GLU A 35 -17.94 -24.30 -16.37
C GLU A 35 -18.64 -23.42 -17.43
N SER A 36 -19.88 -23.75 -17.80
CA SER A 36 -20.67 -22.94 -18.75
C SER A 36 -21.09 -21.57 -18.20
N LEU A 37 -21.28 -21.43 -16.89
CA LEU A 37 -21.47 -20.12 -16.24
C LEU A 37 -20.19 -19.28 -16.28
N ALA A 38 -19.03 -19.86 -15.96
CA ALA A 38 -17.75 -19.15 -16.03
C ALA A 38 -17.39 -18.74 -17.47
N GLU A 39 -17.61 -19.63 -18.46
CA GLU A 39 -17.45 -19.32 -19.88
C GLU A 39 -18.36 -18.15 -20.30
N ALA A 40 -19.62 -18.14 -19.86
CA ALA A 40 -20.57 -17.06 -20.13
C ALA A 40 -20.14 -15.72 -19.48
N VAL A 41 -19.51 -15.73 -18.30
CA VAL A 41 -18.93 -14.52 -17.69
C VAL A 41 -17.75 -14.00 -18.51
N GLY A 42 -16.85 -14.89 -18.96
CA GLY A 42 -15.66 -14.48 -19.72
C GLY A 42 -15.96 -14.00 -21.14
N THR A 43 -16.86 -14.67 -21.86
CA THR A 43 -16.96 -14.56 -23.33
C THR A 43 -18.23 -13.87 -23.85
N HIS A 44 -19.29 -13.75 -23.04
CA HIS A 44 -20.59 -13.37 -23.59
C HIS A 44 -20.68 -11.87 -23.95
N PRO A 45 -21.13 -11.50 -25.17
CA PRO A 45 -21.06 -10.11 -25.65
C PRO A 45 -21.97 -9.13 -24.92
N LYS A 46 -23.05 -9.60 -24.26
CA LYS A 46 -23.99 -8.73 -23.52
C LYS A 46 -23.63 -8.65 -22.02
N PRO A 47 -23.40 -7.47 -21.44
CA PRO A 47 -23.07 -7.31 -20.01
C PRO A 47 -24.15 -7.84 -19.08
N ALA A 48 -25.43 -7.60 -19.37
CA ALA A 48 -26.54 -8.09 -18.54
C ALA A 48 -26.56 -9.63 -18.39
N VAL A 49 -26.04 -10.36 -19.38
CA VAL A 49 -25.90 -11.83 -19.32
C VAL A 49 -24.63 -12.23 -18.57
N ARG A 50 -23.52 -11.51 -18.74
CA ARG A 50 -22.30 -11.72 -17.92
C ARG A 50 -22.60 -11.50 -16.44
N ALA A 51 -23.30 -10.41 -16.09
CA ALA A 51 -23.74 -10.12 -14.74
C ALA A 51 -24.70 -11.18 -14.18
N ALA A 52 -25.68 -11.64 -14.96
CA ALA A 52 -26.57 -12.72 -14.53
C ALA A 52 -25.84 -14.06 -14.33
N ALA A 53 -24.89 -14.41 -15.21
CA ALA A 53 -24.06 -15.59 -15.08
C ALA A 53 -23.11 -15.50 -13.87
N LEU A 54 -22.55 -14.32 -13.60
CA LEU A 54 -21.70 -14.04 -12.44
C LEU A 54 -22.48 -14.19 -11.13
N SER A 55 -23.66 -13.58 -11.04
CA SER A 55 -24.56 -13.71 -9.89
C SER A 55 -25.05 -15.15 -9.69
N ALA A 56 -25.25 -15.93 -10.77
CA ALA A 56 -25.58 -17.35 -10.68
C ALA A 56 -24.38 -18.19 -10.21
N LEU A 57 -23.18 -17.94 -10.75
CA LEU A 57 -21.93 -18.64 -10.40
C LEU A 57 -21.60 -18.49 -8.92
N PHE A 58 -21.61 -17.25 -8.41
CA PHE A 58 -21.41 -16.98 -6.99
C PHE A 58 -22.64 -17.32 -6.14
N GLY A 59 -23.86 -17.27 -6.71
CA GLY A 59 -25.06 -17.80 -6.06
C GLY A 59 -24.99 -19.30 -5.78
N CYS A 60 -24.29 -20.08 -6.60
CA CYS A 60 -23.99 -21.49 -6.30
C CYS A 60 -23.04 -21.70 -5.11
N ALA A 61 -22.44 -20.62 -4.56
CA ALA A 61 -21.72 -20.63 -3.29
C ALA A 61 -22.65 -20.44 -2.08
N ASP A 62 -23.87 -19.93 -2.27
CA ASP A 62 -24.78 -19.62 -1.18
C ASP A 62 -25.40 -20.89 -0.56
N VAL A 63 -25.53 -20.88 0.76
CA VAL A 63 -26.08 -21.98 1.57
C VAL A 63 -27.60 -22.08 1.40
N GLU A 64 -28.29 -21.00 1.01
CA GLU A 64 -29.75 -21.01 0.86
C GLU A 64 -30.25 -21.91 -0.29
N LEU A 65 -29.41 -22.17 -1.30
CA LEU A 65 -29.78 -22.95 -2.49
C LEU A 65 -29.66 -24.48 -2.31
N ALA A 66 -28.84 -24.94 -1.36
CA ALA A 66 -28.76 -26.35 -0.97
C ALA A 66 -28.13 -26.47 0.43
N PRO A 67 -28.61 -27.39 1.30
CA PRO A 67 -28.01 -27.61 2.61
C PRO A 67 -26.55 -28.07 2.44
N GLY A 68 -25.62 -27.14 2.68
CA GLY A 68 -24.19 -27.35 2.52
C GLY A 68 -23.61 -27.06 1.13
N GLY A 69 -24.30 -26.27 0.27
CA GLY A 69 -23.82 -25.54 -0.94
C GLY A 69 -22.81 -26.22 -1.89
N ALA A 70 -23.04 -26.18 -3.21
CA ALA A 70 -22.16 -26.87 -4.18
C ALA A 70 -20.67 -26.48 -4.03
N LEU A 71 -20.38 -25.20 -3.75
CA LEU A 71 -19.03 -24.67 -3.54
C LEU A 71 -18.54 -24.73 -2.08
N HIS A 72 -19.33 -25.22 -1.12
CA HIS A 72 -18.91 -25.52 0.26
C HIS A 72 -18.27 -26.92 0.41
N SER A 73 -17.93 -27.56 -0.71
CA SER A 73 -17.31 -28.90 -0.79
C SER A 73 -15.92 -28.82 -1.45
N PRO A 74 -15.13 -29.92 -1.55
CA PRO A 74 -13.86 -29.92 -2.29
C PRO A 74 -13.99 -29.47 -3.76
N LEU A 75 -15.17 -29.64 -4.37
CA LEU A 75 -15.53 -29.06 -5.67
C LEU A 75 -15.39 -27.53 -5.69
N GLY A 76 -15.68 -26.87 -4.57
CA GLY A 76 -15.56 -25.42 -4.41
C GLY A 76 -14.14 -24.93 -4.60
N VAL A 77 -13.17 -25.53 -3.88
CA VAL A 77 -11.75 -25.20 -4.02
C VAL A 77 -11.31 -25.36 -5.49
N ARG A 78 -11.74 -26.44 -6.16
CA ARG A 78 -11.45 -26.63 -7.59
C ARG A 78 -12.12 -25.59 -8.49
N ALA A 79 -13.39 -25.29 -8.29
CA ALA A 79 -14.11 -24.32 -9.11
C ALA A 79 -13.56 -22.89 -8.91
N PHE A 80 -13.20 -22.49 -7.69
CA PHE A 80 -12.54 -21.21 -7.45
C PHE A 80 -11.18 -21.13 -8.16
N GLY A 81 -10.36 -22.19 -8.05
CA GLY A 81 -9.03 -22.24 -8.68
C GLY A 81 -9.05 -22.33 -10.21
N GLU A 82 -9.88 -23.21 -10.77
CA GLU A 82 -9.87 -23.57 -12.20
C GLU A 82 -10.90 -22.80 -13.05
N LEU A 83 -11.95 -22.22 -12.45
CA LEU A 83 -13.01 -21.51 -13.17
C LEU A 83 -13.12 -20.03 -12.77
N VAL A 84 -13.08 -19.69 -11.47
CA VAL A 84 -13.26 -18.31 -11.01
C VAL A 84 -12.00 -17.45 -11.21
N LEU A 85 -10.83 -17.89 -10.74
CA LEU A 85 -9.58 -17.13 -10.91
C LEU A 85 -9.22 -16.90 -12.40
N PRO A 86 -9.43 -17.86 -13.33
CA PRO A 86 -9.18 -17.63 -14.75
C PRO A 86 -10.12 -16.63 -15.44
N ILE A 87 -11.26 -16.24 -14.85
CA ILE A 87 -12.06 -15.10 -15.36
C ILE A 87 -11.19 -13.83 -15.41
N PHE A 88 -10.26 -13.68 -14.45
CA PHE A 88 -9.30 -12.57 -14.38
C PHE A 88 -7.99 -12.85 -15.14
N ALA A 89 -7.90 -13.89 -15.96
CA ALA A 89 -6.80 -14.06 -16.91
C ALA A 89 -6.87 -13.02 -18.05
N ALA A 90 -8.06 -12.48 -18.32
CA ALA A 90 -8.27 -11.35 -19.23
C ALA A 90 -7.99 -9.98 -18.59
N ALA A 91 -7.79 -9.91 -17.26
CA ALA A 91 -7.35 -8.69 -16.60
C ALA A 91 -5.90 -8.36 -17.04
N PRO A 92 -5.59 -7.07 -17.27
CA PRO A 92 -4.30 -6.66 -17.81
C PRO A 92 -3.10 -7.12 -16.97
N SER A 93 -1.97 -7.27 -17.65
CA SER A 93 -0.65 -7.43 -17.03
C SER A 93 0.03 -6.06 -16.95
N GLU A 94 0.82 -5.83 -15.91
CA GLU A 94 1.54 -4.57 -15.64
C GLU A 94 2.39 -4.06 -16.82
N SER A 95 2.83 -4.95 -17.72
CA SER A 95 3.66 -4.63 -18.90
C SER A 95 2.93 -4.83 -20.24
N GLY A 96 1.61 -4.99 -20.21
CA GLY A 96 0.79 -5.17 -21.41
C GLY A 96 0.61 -3.88 -22.22
N PRO A 97 0.21 -3.99 -23.50
CA PRO A 97 -0.32 -2.82 -24.22
C PRO A 97 -1.57 -2.29 -23.50
N PRO A 98 -1.89 -0.98 -23.63
CA PRO A 98 -3.09 -0.41 -23.04
C PRO A 98 -4.32 -1.20 -23.46
N LEU A 99 -5.26 -1.39 -22.53
CA LEU A 99 -6.49 -2.13 -22.77
C LEU A 99 -7.20 -1.61 -24.02
N THR A 100 -7.65 -2.53 -24.88
CA THR A 100 -8.63 -2.13 -25.90
C THR A 100 -9.90 -1.64 -25.20
N ALA A 101 -10.61 -0.68 -25.80
CA ALA A 101 -11.85 -0.13 -25.23
C ALA A 101 -12.89 -1.22 -24.89
N HIS A 102 -12.87 -2.36 -25.60
CA HIS A 102 -13.70 -3.52 -25.29
C HIS A 102 -13.27 -4.24 -24.00
N GLN A 103 -11.97 -4.40 -23.75
CA GLN A 103 -11.46 -4.99 -22.52
C GLN A 103 -11.66 -4.07 -21.32
N ALA A 104 -11.44 -2.75 -21.47
CA ALA A 104 -11.73 -1.78 -20.41
C ALA A 104 -13.21 -1.82 -20.00
N ALA A 105 -14.13 -1.74 -20.97
CA ALA A 105 -15.57 -1.88 -20.70
C ALA A 105 -15.93 -3.23 -20.07
N TRP A 106 -15.25 -4.33 -20.41
CA TRP A 106 -15.45 -5.61 -19.73
C TRP A 106 -14.97 -5.58 -18.28
N VAL A 107 -13.85 -4.93 -17.97
CA VAL A 107 -13.35 -4.79 -16.59
C VAL A 107 -14.34 -3.97 -15.75
N ASP A 108 -14.83 -2.83 -16.25
CA ASP A 108 -15.87 -2.04 -15.56
C ASP A 108 -17.18 -2.82 -15.37
N GLU A 109 -17.73 -3.39 -16.45
CA GLU A 109 -19.06 -4.03 -16.44
C GLU A 109 -19.07 -5.42 -15.78
N THR A 110 -17.92 -6.06 -15.58
CA THR A 110 -17.84 -7.48 -15.19
C THR A 110 -16.64 -7.81 -14.30
N GLY A 111 -15.44 -7.31 -14.61
CA GLY A 111 -14.25 -7.53 -13.79
C GLY A 111 -14.37 -6.99 -12.36
N VAL A 112 -14.79 -5.73 -12.20
CA VAL A 112 -14.97 -5.07 -10.90
C VAL A 112 -16.05 -5.77 -10.05
N PRO A 113 -17.29 -6.01 -10.55
CA PRO A 113 -18.27 -6.82 -9.83
C PRO A 113 -17.80 -8.23 -9.48
N ALA A 114 -17.01 -8.87 -10.36
CA ALA A 114 -16.46 -10.20 -10.10
C ALA A 114 -15.43 -10.19 -8.96
N LEU A 115 -14.59 -9.15 -8.87
CA LEU A 115 -13.57 -9.03 -7.83
C LEU A 115 -14.22 -8.89 -6.44
N SER A 116 -15.24 -8.03 -6.31
CA SER A 116 -16.01 -7.89 -5.07
C SER A 116 -16.88 -9.11 -4.73
N ALA A 117 -17.24 -9.94 -5.72
CA ALA A 117 -17.95 -11.20 -5.48
C ALA A 117 -16.98 -12.32 -5.03
N LEU A 118 -15.78 -12.37 -5.61
CA LEU A 118 -14.68 -13.26 -5.23
C LEU A 118 -14.26 -13.01 -3.78
N GLU A 119 -13.96 -11.78 -3.40
CA GLU A 119 -13.54 -11.42 -2.04
C GLU A 119 -14.61 -11.84 -1.01
N ARG A 120 -15.85 -11.37 -1.17
CA ARG A 120 -16.96 -11.69 -0.26
C ARG A 120 -17.16 -13.20 -0.08
N SER A 121 -17.06 -13.96 -1.16
CA SER A 121 -17.22 -15.43 -1.12
C SER A 121 -16.01 -16.11 -0.47
N PHE A 122 -14.80 -15.59 -0.71
CA PHE A 122 -13.59 -16.07 -0.04
C PHE A 122 -13.67 -15.85 1.47
N CYS A 123 -14.05 -14.66 1.93
CA CYS A 123 -14.21 -14.33 3.34
C CYS A 123 -15.26 -15.23 4.03
N ALA A 124 -16.43 -15.40 3.40
CA ALA A 124 -17.52 -16.26 3.88
C ALA A 124 -17.12 -17.75 4.00
N GLN A 125 -16.17 -18.23 3.18
CA GLN A 125 -15.76 -19.63 3.11
C GLN A 125 -14.28 -19.86 3.41
N HIS A 126 -13.61 -18.94 4.12
CA HIS A 126 -12.15 -18.91 4.22
C HIS A 126 -11.52 -20.21 4.75
N GLY A 127 -12.20 -20.92 5.65
CA GLY A 127 -11.71 -22.20 6.19
C GLY A 127 -11.63 -23.33 5.15
N LEU A 128 -12.39 -23.24 4.06
CA LEU A 128 -12.35 -24.16 2.92
C LEU A 128 -11.42 -23.63 1.82
N LEU A 129 -11.48 -22.32 1.53
CA LEU A 129 -10.75 -21.69 0.43
C LEU A 129 -9.31 -21.25 0.80
N ALA A 130 -8.88 -21.44 2.06
CA ALA A 130 -7.52 -21.17 2.52
C ALA A 130 -6.37 -21.63 1.59
N PRO A 131 -6.44 -22.79 0.90
CA PRO A 131 -5.40 -23.20 -0.06
C PRO A 131 -5.19 -22.25 -1.25
N LEU A 132 -6.19 -21.43 -1.59
CA LEU A 132 -6.16 -20.45 -2.69
C LEU A 132 -5.83 -19.03 -2.22
N CYS A 133 -5.52 -18.84 -0.93
CA CYS A 133 -5.32 -17.50 -0.36
C CYS A 133 -4.21 -16.72 -1.08
N GLU A 134 -3.09 -17.37 -1.37
CA GLU A 134 -1.95 -16.78 -2.08
C GLU A 134 -2.33 -16.35 -3.51
N ASP A 135 -3.13 -17.15 -4.23
CA ASP A 135 -3.57 -16.83 -5.60
C ASP A 135 -4.54 -15.63 -5.62
N VAL A 136 -5.42 -15.55 -4.61
CA VAL A 136 -6.34 -14.40 -4.43
C VAL A 136 -5.56 -13.14 -4.06
N ILE A 137 -4.57 -13.23 -3.17
CA ILE A 137 -3.69 -12.10 -2.82
C ILE A 137 -2.90 -11.62 -4.05
N ALA A 138 -2.33 -12.53 -4.84
CA ALA A 138 -1.59 -12.18 -6.06
C ALA A 138 -2.50 -11.57 -7.15
N LEU A 139 -3.75 -12.03 -7.27
CA LEU A 139 -4.75 -11.40 -8.12
C LEU A 139 -5.07 -9.97 -7.64
N LEU A 140 -5.33 -9.78 -6.34
CA LEU A 140 -5.63 -8.47 -5.77
C LEU A 140 -4.46 -7.48 -5.94
N ALA A 141 -3.23 -7.93 -5.71
CA ALA A 141 -2.03 -7.12 -5.93
C ALA A 141 -1.90 -6.69 -7.40
N ARG A 142 -2.03 -7.64 -8.34
CA ARG A 142 -2.01 -7.35 -9.78
C ARG A 142 -3.12 -6.38 -10.18
N CYS A 143 -4.34 -6.51 -9.65
CA CYS A 143 -5.44 -5.58 -9.89
C CYS A 143 -5.19 -4.19 -9.29
N LEU A 144 -4.54 -4.11 -8.13
CA LEU A 144 -4.10 -2.87 -7.50
C LEU A 144 -3.05 -2.14 -8.36
N GLN A 145 -2.12 -2.87 -8.97
CA GLN A 145 -1.06 -2.34 -9.83
C GLN A 145 -1.51 -1.96 -11.26
N GLN A 146 -2.81 -1.75 -11.52
CA GLN A 146 -3.30 -1.31 -12.83
C GLN A 146 -3.48 0.21 -12.88
N PRO A 147 -2.49 0.99 -13.40
CA PRO A 147 -2.59 2.46 -13.39
C PRO A 147 -3.78 2.96 -14.21
N HIS A 148 -3.98 2.39 -15.40
CA HIS A 148 -5.03 2.81 -16.34
C HIS A 148 -6.47 2.45 -15.94
N HIS A 149 -6.73 1.94 -14.72
CA HIS A 149 -8.06 1.49 -14.32
C HIS A 149 -8.37 1.76 -12.83
N ALA A 150 -8.49 3.05 -12.49
CA ALA A 150 -8.82 3.58 -11.16
C ALA A 150 -9.83 2.76 -10.33
N THR A 151 -10.99 2.45 -10.91
CA THR A 151 -12.06 1.69 -10.24
C THR A 151 -11.62 0.29 -9.82
N LEU A 152 -10.74 -0.35 -10.61
CA LEU A 152 -10.24 -1.69 -10.34
C LEU A 152 -9.18 -1.67 -9.25
N SER A 153 -8.25 -0.71 -9.29
CA SER A 153 -7.22 -0.58 -8.26
C SER A 153 -7.82 -0.20 -6.91
N GLN A 154 -8.79 0.73 -6.88
CA GLN A 154 -9.56 1.06 -5.67
C GLN A 154 -10.29 -0.17 -5.10
N VAL A 155 -11.08 -0.87 -5.91
CA VAL A 155 -11.83 -2.06 -5.43
C VAL A 155 -10.88 -3.19 -5.03
N ALA A 156 -9.72 -3.33 -5.65
CA ALA A 156 -8.68 -4.27 -5.24
C ALA A 156 -8.06 -3.91 -3.89
N ALA A 157 -7.78 -2.62 -3.62
CA ALA A 157 -7.32 -2.15 -2.32
C ALA A 157 -8.37 -2.40 -1.22
N GLU A 158 -9.63 -2.01 -1.47
CA GLU A 158 -10.75 -2.24 -0.54
C GLU A 158 -10.96 -3.73 -0.27
N SER A 159 -10.93 -4.57 -1.31
CA SER A 159 -11.05 -6.02 -1.19
C SER A 159 -9.88 -6.65 -0.43
N LEU A 160 -8.64 -6.20 -0.67
CA LEU A 160 -7.46 -6.65 0.08
C LEU A 160 -7.57 -6.29 1.56
N LEU A 161 -8.00 -5.07 1.87
CA LEU A 161 -8.23 -4.62 3.24
C LEU A 161 -9.33 -5.41 3.93
N GLN A 162 -10.45 -5.70 3.24
CA GLN A 162 -11.56 -6.45 3.81
C GLN A 162 -11.18 -7.92 4.04
N LEU A 163 -10.56 -8.57 3.05
CA LEU A 163 -9.97 -9.91 3.15
C LEU A 163 -9.04 -10.02 4.37
N VAL A 164 -8.12 -9.07 4.51
CA VAL A 164 -7.16 -9.04 5.61
C VAL A 164 -7.81 -8.72 6.97
N ARG A 165 -8.86 -7.90 7.02
CA ARG A 165 -9.61 -7.62 8.26
C ARG A 165 -10.45 -8.79 8.73
N GLU A 166 -11.07 -9.54 7.82
CA GLU A 166 -11.92 -10.70 8.18
C GLU A 166 -11.10 -11.97 8.43
N THR A 167 -10.04 -12.20 7.65
CA THR A 167 -9.30 -13.48 7.64
C THR A 167 -7.84 -13.36 8.09
N GLY A 168 -7.25 -12.16 8.16
CA GLY A 168 -5.83 -11.98 8.49
C GLY A 168 -5.41 -12.45 9.89
N ALA A 169 -6.36 -12.64 10.81
CA ALA A 169 -6.08 -13.26 12.12
C ALA A 169 -5.83 -14.78 12.04
N THR A 170 -6.29 -15.46 10.98
CA THR A 170 -6.06 -16.89 10.74
C THR A 170 -4.91 -17.17 9.77
N PHE A 171 -4.36 -16.13 9.14
CA PHE A 171 -3.26 -16.24 8.18
C PHE A 171 -1.98 -16.85 8.78
N SER A 172 -1.33 -17.67 7.96
CA SER A 172 0.00 -18.18 8.27
C SER A 172 1.04 -17.05 8.25
N GLN A 173 2.20 -17.31 8.86
CA GLN A 173 3.33 -16.39 8.83
C GLN A 173 4.10 -16.38 7.51
N GLU A 174 3.73 -17.25 6.57
CA GLU A 174 4.20 -17.26 5.18
C GLU A 174 3.28 -16.38 4.33
N THR A 175 1.96 -16.57 4.46
CA THR A 175 0.91 -15.74 3.86
C THR A 175 1.06 -14.27 4.23
N TRP A 176 1.28 -13.94 5.51
CA TRP A 176 1.55 -12.56 5.93
C TRP A 176 2.81 -11.96 5.28
N ALA A 177 3.86 -12.77 5.14
CA ALA A 177 5.08 -12.33 4.46
C ALA A 177 4.83 -12.13 2.95
N ARG A 178 3.95 -12.92 2.32
CA ARG A 178 3.52 -12.72 0.93
C ARG A 178 2.70 -11.44 0.76
N VAL A 179 1.65 -11.23 1.57
CA VAL A 179 0.85 -9.98 1.56
C VAL A 179 1.77 -8.76 1.66
N CYS A 180 2.73 -8.78 2.60
CA CYS A 180 3.66 -7.68 2.77
C CYS A 180 4.70 -7.58 1.64
N ALA A 181 5.05 -8.66 0.95
CA ALA A 181 5.93 -8.65 -0.22
C ALA A 181 5.24 -8.11 -1.47
N GLU A 182 3.99 -8.51 -1.73
CA GLU A 182 3.18 -7.97 -2.83
C GLU A 182 2.94 -6.46 -2.64
N LEU A 183 2.53 -6.04 -1.43
CA LEU A 183 2.38 -4.61 -1.14
C LEU A 183 3.67 -3.82 -1.35
N LYS A 184 4.84 -4.36 -0.96
CA LYS A 184 6.15 -3.74 -1.26
C LYS A 184 6.38 -3.64 -2.78
N SER A 185 6.07 -4.69 -3.53
CA SER A 185 6.16 -4.71 -5.00
C SER A 185 5.29 -3.61 -5.64
N CYS A 186 4.08 -3.35 -5.13
CA CYS A 186 3.24 -2.26 -5.59
C CYS A 186 3.86 -0.87 -5.38
N PHE A 187 4.56 -0.66 -4.24
CA PHE A 187 5.30 0.58 -3.98
C PHE A 187 6.52 0.73 -4.92
N ASP A 188 7.26 -0.35 -5.17
CA ASP A 188 8.41 -0.33 -6.06
C ASP A 188 7.98 -0.09 -7.53
N ALA A 189 6.90 -0.73 -7.98
CA ALA A 189 6.32 -0.55 -9.31
C ALA A 189 5.80 0.89 -9.52
N SER A 190 4.98 1.40 -8.59
CA SER A 190 4.48 2.78 -8.65
C SER A 190 5.59 3.84 -8.47
N ALA A 191 6.77 3.47 -7.96
CA ALA A 191 7.94 4.34 -7.94
C ALA A 191 8.74 4.35 -9.26
N GLY A 192 8.48 3.41 -10.19
CA GLY A 192 9.32 3.10 -11.35
C GLY A 192 9.30 4.09 -12.52
N GLU A 193 8.32 5.01 -12.61
CA GLU A 193 8.20 5.96 -13.74
C GLU A 193 9.02 7.26 -13.56
N ALA A 194 10.09 7.22 -12.77
CA ALA A 194 11.09 8.29 -12.80
C ALA A 194 11.96 8.14 -14.05
N TYR A 195 11.90 9.12 -14.97
CA TYR A 195 12.82 9.27 -16.10
C TYR A 195 14.28 9.11 -15.61
N ASP A 196 14.92 8.00 -15.98
CA ASP A 196 16.26 7.67 -15.49
C ASP A 196 17.25 8.76 -15.91
N GLY A 197 17.89 9.37 -14.91
CA GLY A 197 18.63 10.62 -14.99
C GLY A 197 20.00 10.49 -15.65
N ALA A 198 20.10 9.75 -16.76
CA ALA A 198 21.20 9.90 -17.69
C ALA A 198 20.91 11.13 -18.58
N PRO A 199 21.62 12.27 -18.41
CA PRO A 199 21.53 13.34 -19.40
C PRO A 199 21.96 12.73 -20.74
N PRO A 200 21.17 12.89 -21.82
CA PRO A 200 21.59 12.41 -23.12
C PRO A 200 22.96 13.02 -23.43
N PRO A 201 23.91 12.27 -24.04
CA PRO A 201 25.17 12.85 -24.48
C PRO A 201 24.86 14.08 -25.34
N PRO A 202 25.66 15.16 -25.27
CA PRO A 202 25.33 16.43 -25.91
C PRO A 202 25.17 16.22 -27.42
N ALA A 203 23.91 16.05 -27.83
CA ALA A 203 23.53 15.72 -29.18
C ALA A 203 23.30 17.04 -29.91
N ASP A 204 24.12 17.29 -30.92
CA ASP A 204 24.01 18.48 -31.74
C ASP A 204 22.60 18.62 -32.34
N GLY A 205 21.86 19.62 -31.86
CA GLY A 205 20.85 20.30 -32.67
C GLY A 205 19.53 19.58 -32.98
N VAL A 206 19.10 18.56 -32.24
CA VAL A 206 17.75 17.97 -32.40
C VAL A 206 16.94 18.07 -31.11
N ALA A 207 16.10 19.11 -31.01
CA ALA A 207 15.08 19.19 -29.98
C ALA A 207 14.08 18.03 -30.13
N ALA A 208 13.60 17.48 -29.00
CA ALA A 208 12.56 16.46 -29.00
C ALA A 208 11.36 16.90 -29.84
N SER A 209 10.96 16.05 -30.80
CA SER A 209 9.91 16.37 -31.78
C SER A 209 8.65 16.89 -31.09
N PRO A 210 8.05 18.02 -31.53
CA PRO A 210 6.87 18.59 -30.89
C PRO A 210 5.68 17.60 -30.86
N LEU A 211 5.61 16.70 -31.84
CA LEU A 211 4.65 15.60 -31.90
C LEU A 211 4.74 14.63 -30.71
N LEU A 212 5.93 14.36 -30.15
CA LEU A 212 6.06 13.48 -28.98
C LEU A 212 5.48 14.15 -27.72
N ARG A 213 5.69 15.46 -27.54
CA ARG A 213 5.05 16.23 -26.47
C ARG A 213 3.54 16.34 -26.67
N GLU A 214 3.08 16.57 -27.90
CA GLU A 214 1.64 16.64 -28.20
C GLU A 214 0.95 15.28 -27.99
N VAL A 215 1.63 14.17 -28.27
CA VAL A 215 1.12 12.81 -28.00
C VAL A 215 1.10 12.52 -26.50
N SER A 216 2.16 12.76 -25.74
CA SER A 216 2.13 12.61 -24.27
C SER A 216 1.03 13.45 -23.64
N ALA A 217 0.96 14.75 -23.96
CA ALA A 217 -0.04 15.64 -23.39
C ALA A 217 -1.49 15.27 -23.78
N LYS A 218 -1.70 14.61 -24.93
CA LYS A 218 -3.02 14.05 -25.29
C LYS A 218 -3.32 12.75 -24.57
N VAL A 219 -2.34 11.88 -24.36
CA VAL A 219 -2.50 10.63 -23.58
C VAL A 219 -2.83 10.95 -22.12
N GLU A 220 -2.17 11.96 -21.53
CA GLU A 220 -2.47 12.47 -20.19
C GLU A 220 -3.85 13.16 -20.12
N ALA A 221 -4.25 13.92 -21.16
CA ALA A 221 -5.54 14.60 -21.20
C ALA A 221 -6.75 13.70 -21.59
N GLU A 222 -6.49 12.51 -22.13
CA GLU A 222 -7.53 11.49 -22.42
C GLU A 222 -7.63 10.41 -21.33
N ALA A 223 -6.78 10.46 -20.30
CA ALA A 223 -6.86 9.58 -19.14
C ALA A 223 -8.07 9.96 -18.24
N PRO A 224 -8.86 8.98 -17.74
CA PRO A 224 -9.95 9.28 -16.81
C PRO A 224 -9.41 9.80 -15.46
N GLU A 225 -10.14 10.75 -14.87
CA GLU A 225 -9.97 11.19 -13.47
C GLU A 225 -9.94 9.94 -12.57
N GLY A 226 -8.81 9.66 -11.90
CA GLY A 226 -8.59 8.40 -11.17
C GLY A 226 -7.33 7.61 -11.54
N SER A 227 -6.77 7.82 -12.75
CA SER A 227 -5.86 6.85 -13.40
C SER A 227 -4.38 7.25 -13.47
N GLY A 228 -3.97 8.29 -12.75
CA GLY A 228 -2.56 8.70 -12.67
C GLY A 228 -1.70 7.79 -11.78
N PRO A 229 -0.37 7.68 -12.02
CA PRO A 229 0.54 6.95 -11.14
C PRO A 229 0.56 7.55 -9.72
N HIS A 230 0.31 8.86 -9.59
CA HIS A 230 0.16 9.56 -8.32
C HIS A 230 -1.03 9.05 -7.49
N GLU A 231 -2.18 8.78 -8.12
CA GLU A 231 -3.40 8.34 -7.43
C GLU A 231 -3.23 6.93 -6.86
N LEU A 232 -2.56 6.06 -7.61
CA LEU A 232 -2.13 4.74 -7.13
C LEU A 232 -1.19 4.86 -5.91
N GLN A 233 -0.25 5.80 -5.90
CA GLN A 233 0.66 6.02 -4.77
C GLN A 233 -0.11 6.46 -3.50
N VAL A 234 -1.09 7.36 -3.63
CA VAL A 234 -1.96 7.78 -2.50
C VAL A 234 -2.83 6.61 -2.00
N LEU A 235 -3.41 5.82 -2.91
CA LEU A 235 -4.17 4.63 -2.55
C LEU A 235 -3.32 3.59 -1.81
N LEU A 236 -2.08 3.37 -2.26
CA LEU A 236 -1.12 2.48 -1.61
C LEU A 236 -0.73 2.95 -0.20
N LEU A 237 -0.50 4.26 0.00
CA LEU A 237 -0.27 4.84 1.32
C LEU A 237 -1.46 4.60 2.26
N SER A 238 -2.68 4.90 1.81
CA SER A 238 -3.91 4.71 2.58
C SER A 238 -4.12 3.23 2.95
N THR A 239 -3.90 2.32 2.00
CA THR A 239 -4.00 0.87 2.20
C THR A 239 -3.02 0.39 3.27
N VAL A 240 -1.74 0.75 3.17
CA VAL A 240 -0.72 0.36 4.17
C VAL A 240 -0.97 1.03 5.51
N TYR A 241 -1.44 2.27 5.53
CA TYR A 241 -1.86 2.98 6.74
C TYR A 241 -2.98 2.23 7.50
N GLN A 242 -4.08 1.88 6.81
CA GLN A 242 -5.20 1.16 7.42
C GLN A 242 -4.80 -0.24 7.88
N LEU A 243 -3.95 -0.91 7.10
CA LEU A 243 -3.39 -2.22 7.43
C LEU A 243 -2.53 -2.18 8.70
N LEU A 244 -1.62 -1.19 8.81
CA LEU A 244 -0.77 -1.00 9.98
C LEU A 244 -1.53 -0.51 11.22
N GLN A 245 -2.68 0.14 11.07
CA GLN A 245 -3.54 0.48 12.22
C GLN A 245 -4.31 -0.71 12.78
N SER A 246 -4.71 -1.67 11.92
CA SER A 246 -5.63 -2.75 12.30
C SER A 246 -4.94 -4.08 12.58
N MET A 247 -3.93 -4.47 11.79
CA MET A 247 -3.41 -5.85 11.77
C MET A 247 -1.93 -6.01 12.15
N TYR A 248 -1.25 -4.92 12.57
CA TYR A 248 0.14 -4.99 13.05
C TYR A 248 0.41 -6.08 14.13
N PRO A 249 -0.52 -6.49 15.04
CA PRO A 249 -0.22 -7.53 16.03
C PRO A 249 -0.09 -8.93 15.43
N SER A 250 -0.56 -9.15 14.20
CA SER A 250 -0.50 -10.44 13.48
C SER A 250 0.76 -10.60 12.61
N MET A 251 1.50 -9.51 12.39
CA MET A 251 2.66 -9.42 11.51
C MET A 251 3.97 -9.61 12.29
N LYS A 252 5.04 -10.02 11.62
CA LYS A 252 6.38 -9.96 12.23
C LYS A 252 6.85 -8.50 12.27
N LEU A 253 7.76 -8.20 13.20
CA LEU A 253 8.43 -6.90 13.27
C LEU A 253 9.03 -6.48 11.91
N ALA A 254 9.72 -7.40 11.22
CA ALA A 254 10.34 -7.15 9.92
C ALA A 254 9.33 -6.80 8.80
N ASP A 255 8.09 -7.30 8.90
CA ASP A 255 7.03 -7.03 7.94
C ASP A 255 6.48 -5.61 8.17
N VAL A 256 6.17 -5.27 9.43
CA VAL A 256 5.77 -3.92 9.88
C VAL A 256 6.85 -2.88 9.53
N GLU A 257 8.12 -3.16 9.84
CA GLU A 257 9.24 -2.29 9.50
C GLU A 257 9.42 -2.11 7.99
N GLY A 258 9.18 -3.17 7.21
CA GLY A 258 9.21 -3.11 5.75
C GLY A 258 8.13 -2.20 5.19
N LEU A 259 6.89 -2.31 5.69
CA LEU A 259 5.79 -1.42 5.28
C LEU A 259 6.04 0.03 5.70
N LEU A 260 6.56 0.27 6.91
CA LEU A 260 6.98 1.60 7.36
C LEU A 260 8.11 2.18 6.49
N ASN A 261 9.05 1.36 6.02
CA ASN A 261 10.10 1.79 5.09
C ASN A 261 9.50 2.22 3.74
N CYS A 262 8.49 1.52 3.21
CA CYS A 262 7.81 1.90 1.95
C CYS A 262 7.11 3.26 2.05
N MET A 263 6.34 3.49 3.13
CA MET A 263 5.71 4.80 3.38
C MET A 263 6.75 5.93 3.47
N HIS A 264 7.85 5.69 4.19
CA HIS A 264 8.93 6.68 4.33
C HIS A 264 9.70 6.91 3.02
N ALA A 265 9.94 5.88 2.20
CA ALA A 265 10.60 6.02 0.91
C ALA A 265 9.76 6.85 -0.07
N MET A 266 8.43 6.68 -0.05
CA MET A 266 7.51 7.49 -0.86
C MET A 266 7.51 8.96 -0.41
N TYR A 267 7.45 9.22 0.91
CA TYR A 267 7.63 10.56 1.47
C TYR A 267 8.97 11.19 1.01
N ASP A 268 10.08 10.45 1.15
CA ASP A 268 11.42 10.95 0.84
C ASP A 268 11.59 11.23 -0.67
N LYS A 269 11.07 10.37 -1.56
CA LYS A 269 11.04 10.63 -3.02
C LYS A 269 10.29 11.93 -3.33
N ALA A 270 9.06 12.07 -2.80
CA ALA A 270 8.23 13.26 -3.01
C ALA A 270 8.88 14.54 -2.46
N SER A 271 9.52 14.44 -1.28
CA SER A 271 10.23 15.53 -0.65
C SER A 271 11.47 15.98 -1.43
N ARG A 272 12.22 15.04 -2.03
CA ARG A 272 13.35 15.36 -2.92
C ARG A 272 12.90 16.13 -4.17
N THR A 273 11.76 15.79 -4.78
CA THR A 273 11.22 16.51 -5.94
C THR A 273 10.94 17.97 -5.61
N LEU A 274 10.25 18.24 -4.49
CA LEU A 274 10.02 19.61 -4.00
C LEU A 274 11.34 20.32 -3.69
N GLN A 275 12.27 19.64 -3.02
CA GLN A 275 13.55 20.24 -2.62
C GLN A 275 14.41 20.62 -3.84
N ALA A 276 14.49 19.77 -4.86
CA ALA A 276 15.21 20.06 -6.10
C ALA A 276 14.60 21.23 -6.88
N ALA A 277 13.28 21.38 -6.85
CA ALA A 277 12.59 22.55 -7.40
C ALA A 277 12.89 23.84 -6.61
N LEU A 278 12.93 23.76 -5.28
CA LEU A 278 13.24 24.88 -4.39
C LEU A 278 14.71 25.32 -4.45
N ASP A 279 15.64 24.40 -4.67
CA ASP A 279 17.07 24.69 -4.84
C ASP A 279 17.43 25.10 -6.29
N GLY A 280 16.49 24.99 -7.23
CA GLY A 280 16.71 25.28 -8.66
C GLY A 280 17.57 24.24 -9.39
N GLU A 281 17.76 23.07 -8.79
CA GLU A 281 18.50 21.95 -9.38
C GLU A 281 17.69 21.24 -10.48
N ALA A 282 16.36 21.24 -10.34
CA ALA A 282 15.42 20.72 -11.32
C ALA A 282 14.26 21.70 -11.54
N ALA A 283 13.69 21.69 -12.75
CA ALA A 283 12.47 22.43 -13.08
C ALA A 283 11.37 21.44 -13.52
N PRO A 284 10.79 20.66 -12.57
CA PRO A 284 9.66 19.79 -12.88
C PRO A 284 8.47 20.61 -13.39
N PRO A 285 7.61 20.06 -14.26
CA PRO A 285 6.40 20.74 -14.68
C PRO A 285 5.45 20.96 -13.48
N PRO A 286 4.58 21.99 -13.53
CA PRO A 286 3.74 22.35 -12.39
C PRO A 286 2.81 21.24 -11.88
N ALA A 287 2.39 20.32 -12.76
CA ALA A 287 1.56 19.17 -12.40
C ALA A 287 2.34 18.17 -11.52
N GLU A 288 3.48 17.66 -12.01
CA GLU A 288 4.37 16.78 -11.23
C GLU A 288 4.80 17.39 -9.88
N LEU A 289 5.04 18.72 -9.85
CA LEU A 289 5.37 19.41 -8.61
C LEU A 289 4.18 19.44 -7.64
N GLY A 290 2.96 19.68 -8.14
CA GLY A 290 1.73 19.63 -7.33
C GLY A 290 1.46 18.23 -6.77
N GLU A 291 1.57 17.20 -7.60
CA GLU A 291 1.46 15.80 -7.21
C GLU A 291 2.51 15.41 -6.15
N ALA A 292 3.77 15.81 -6.34
CA ALA A 292 4.83 15.58 -5.37
C ALA A 292 4.58 16.29 -4.04
N VAL A 293 4.04 17.52 -4.05
CA VAL A 293 3.66 18.23 -2.83
C VAL A 293 2.50 17.52 -2.13
N HIS A 294 1.44 17.14 -2.84
CA HIS A 294 0.31 16.41 -2.25
C HIS A 294 0.76 15.07 -1.66
N LEU A 295 1.52 14.27 -2.41
CA LEU A 295 2.03 12.97 -1.96
C LEU A 295 2.94 13.09 -0.73
N ARG A 296 3.81 14.11 -0.70
CA ARG A 296 4.66 14.41 0.47
C ARG A 296 3.81 14.69 1.71
N LEU A 297 2.71 15.43 1.57
CA LEU A 297 1.83 15.80 2.69
C LEU A 297 1.01 14.62 3.20
N GLU A 298 0.43 13.81 2.31
CA GLU A 298 -0.30 12.59 2.68
C GLU A 298 0.61 11.54 3.29
N ALA A 299 1.78 11.27 2.69
CA ALA A 299 2.75 10.34 3.24
C ALA A 299 3.25 10.78 4.63
N MET A 300 3.49 12.09 4.83
CA MET A 300 3.84 12.65 6.15
C MET A 300 2.72 12.45 7.17
N SER A 301 1.47 12.73 6.78
CA SER A 301 0.28 12.59 7.62
C SER A 301 0.07 11.15 8.07
N TYR A 302 -0.02 10.21 7.12
CA TYR A 302 -0.23 8.80 7.41
C TYR A 302 0.94 8.19 8.22
N TYR A 303 2.19 8.53 7.89
CA TYR A 303 3.35 8.00 8.59
C TYR A 303 3.45 8.51 10.04
N LEU A 304 3.18 9.81 10.28
CA LEU A 304 3.07 10.34 11.65
C LEU A 304 1.96 9.64 12.43
N GLN A 305 0.76 9.52 11.85
CA GLN A 305 -0.38 8.91 12.53
C GLN A 305 -0.13 7.43 12.90
N VAL A 306 0.48 6.63 12.01
CA VAL A 306 0.87 5.24 12.32
C VAL A 306 1.92 5.22 13.43
N LEU A 307 2.98 6.03 13.32
CA LEU A 307 4.06 6.03 14.32
C LEU A 307 3.59 6.48 15.70
N PHE A 308 2.71 7.49 15.80
CA PHE A 308 2.08 7.86 17.08
C PHE A 308 1.15 6.75 17.60
N SER A 309 0.35 6.11 16.73
CA SER A 309 -0.55 5.00 17.11
C SER A 309 0.21 3.79 17.66
N LEU A 310 1.35 3.43 17.05
CA LEU A 310 2.23 2.36 17.53
C LEU A 310 2.97 2.77 18.82
N HIS A 311 3.47 4.01 18.90
CA HIS A 311 4.17 4.53 20.09
C HIS A 311 3.25 4.66 21.31
N ASP A 312 1.97 4.97 21.13
CA ASP A 312 0.96 4.99 22.20
C ASP A 312 0.83 3.63 22.92
N LYS A 313 1.25 2.53 22.28
CA LYS A 313 1.27 1.20 22.92
C LYS A 313 2.52 0.94 23.77
N LEU A 314 3.51 1.85 23.78
CA LEU A 314 4.75 1.70 24.54
C LEU A 314 4.55 2.00 26.03
N GLU A 315 4.55 0.97 26.88
CA GLU A 315 4.41 1.15 28.32
C GLU A 315 5.67 1.76 28.96
N PRO A 316 5.54 2.62 29.99
CA PRO A 316 6.67 3.17 30.74
C PRO A 316 7.58 2.10 31.36
N ALA A 317 7.02 0.96 31.79
CA ALA A 317 7.77 -0.13 32.39
C ALA A 317 8.62 -0.93 31.37
N ALA A 318 8.17 -1.00 30.11
CA ALA A 318 8.87 -1.73 29.05
C ALA A 318 10.18 -1.04 28.63
N GLN A 319 10.27 0.29 28.78
CA GLN A 319 11.42 1.10 28.37
C GLN A 319 12.72 0.76 29.14
N ALA A 320 12.63 0.16 30.32
CA ALA A 320 13.79 -0.29 31.10
C ALA A 320 14.29 -1.71 30.73
N GLY A 321 13.47 -2.49 30.02
CA GLY A 321 13.74 -3.89 29.71
C GLY A 321 14.30 -4.08 28.30
N THR A 322 15.61 -3.91 28.11
CA THR A 322 16.23 -4.39 26.87
C THR A 322 16.00 -5.91 26.73
N PRO A 323 15.49 -6.40 25.59
CA PRO A 323 15.25 -7.83 25.43
C PRO A 323 16.57 -8.58 25.55
N LYS A 324 16.63 -9.56 26.46
CA LYS A 324 17.84 -10.36 26.69
C LYS A 324 18.30 -10.98 25.37
N ARG A 325 19.50 -10.62 24.92
CA ARG A 325 20.07 -11.06 23.64
C ARG A 325 20.08 -12.59 23.57
N GLY A 326 19.31 -13.16 22.65
CA GLY A 326 19.13 -14.61 22.49
C GLY A 326 17.90 -15.22 23.18
N ALA A 327 17.03 -14.42 23.80
CA ALA A 327 15.68 -14.88 24.15
C ALA A 327 14.85 -15.18 22.88
N PRO A 328 13.95 -16.18 22.90
CA PRO A 328 13.03 -16.40 21.79
C PRO A 328 12.14 -15.16 21.58
N PRO A 329 11.76 -14.84 20.33
CA PRO A 329 10.88 -13.71 20.06
C PRO A 329 9.54 -13.90 20.80
N PRO A 330 8.94 -12.81 21.31
CA PRO A 330 7.64 -12.89 21.96
C PRO A 330 6.58 -13.39 20.97
N PRO A 331 5.59 -14.20 21.42
CA PRO A 331 4.54 -14.68 20.54
C PRO A 331 3.73 -13.53 19.95
N LEU A 332 3.31 -13.67 18.70
CA LEU A 332 2.53 -12.66 17.97
C LEU A 332 1.23 -12.33 18.72
N GLY A 333 0.75 -11.10 18.59
CA GLY A 333 -0.39 -10.57 19.33
C GLY A 333 -0.18 -10.40 20.85
N SER A 334 0.89 -10.96 21.44
CA SER A 334 1.13 -10.82 22.89
C SER A 334 1.59 -9.42 23.27
N ALA A 335 1.38 -9.04 24.53
CA ALA A 335 1.85 -7.76 25.06
C ALA A 335 3.35 -7.52 24.78
N GLY A 336 4.20 -8.54 24.96
CA GLY A 336 5.64 -8.42 24.68
C GLY A 336 5.98 -8.18 23.21
N HIS A 337 5.16 -8.68 22.28
CA HIS A 337 5.32 -8.42 20.86
C HIS A 337 4.84 -7.02 20.47
N VAL A 338 3.71 -6.56 21.02
CA VAL A 338 3.23 -5.18 20.85
C VAL A 338 4.25 -4.17 21.41
N GLN A 339 4.82 -4.42 22.60
CA GLN A 339 5.89 -3.57 23.15
C GLN A 339 7.14 -3.54 22.26
N LEU A 340 7.51 -4.65 21.61
CA LEU A 340 8.64 -4.72 20.69
C LEU A 340 8.42 -3.85 19.44
N ILE A 341 7.22 -3.89 18.84
CA ILE A 341 6.85 -3.02 17.72
C ILE A 341 6.83 -1.54 18.16
N ALA A 342 6.21 -1.24 19.30
CA ALA A 342 6.12 0.12 19.83
C ALA A 342 7.50 0.74 20.13
N ALA A 343 8.44 -0.05 20.67
CA ALA A 343 9.82 0.37 20.90
C ALA A 343 10.61 0.61 19.60
N ALA A 344 10.37 -0.18 18.54
CA ALA A 344 10.95 0.05 17.22
C ALA A 344 10.36 1.31 16.55
N ALA A 345 9.07 1.59 16.78
CA ALA A 345 8.40 2.79 16.31
C ALA A 345 8.91 4.06 17.02
N GLU A 346 9.27 4.02 18.31
CA GLU A 346 9.77 5.19 19.07
C GLU A 346 10.94 5.89 18.36
N TYR A 347 11.97 5.13 17.94
CA TYR A 347 13.15 5.72 17.27
C TYR A 347 12.78 6.36 15.93
N ARG A 348 11.93 5.68 15.15
CA ARG A 348 11.43 6.17 13.84
C ARG A 348 10.61 7.46 14.03
N LEU A 349 9.73 7.48 15.02
CA LEU A 349 8.90 8.62 15.38
C LEU A 349 9.74 9.84 15.77
N VAL A 350 10.66 9.68 16.72
CA VAL A 350 11.50 10.80 17.18
C VAL A 350 12.39 11.33 16.04
N SER A 351 13.01 10.44 15.27
CA SER A 351 13.83 10.83 14.11
C SER A 351 13.01 11.59 13.06
N PHE A 352 11.82 11.08 12.71
CA PHE A 352 10.94 11.70 11.73
C PHE A 352 10.37 13.04 12.21
N CYS A 353 9.93 13.14 13.47
CA CYS A 353 9.47 14.40 14.05
C CYS A 353 10.57 15.47 14.04
N LEU A 354 11.81 15.11 14.39
CA LEU A 354 12.96 16.03 14.30
C LEU A 354 13.26 16.45 12.85
N HIS A 355 13.09 15.55 11.87
CA HIS A 355 13.22 15.87 10.45
C HIS A 355 12.14 16.87 9.99
N VAL A 356 10.86 16.57 10.23
CA VAL A 356 9.70 17.40 9.87
C VAL A 356 9.81 18.81 10.47
N LEU A 357 10.17 18.93 11.76
CA LEU A 357 10.32 20.25 12.40
C LEU A 357 11.49 21.06 11.80
N ARG A 358 12.63 20.42 11.51
CA ARG A 358 13.78 21.08 10.86
C ARG A 358 13.44 21.52 9.44
N ASP A 359 12.70 20.71 8.69
CA ASP A 359 12.30 21.02 7.33
C ASP A 359 11.33 22.20 7.29
N TYR A 360 10.34 22.23 8.18
CA TYR A 360 9.43 23.38 8.35
C TYR A 360 10.19 24.68 8.69
N LEU A 361 11.17 24.61 9.59
CA LEU A 361 12.00 25.78 9.95
C LEU A 361 12.85 26.26 8.76
N ARG A 362 13.41 25.36 7.95
CA ARG A 362 14.16 25.71 6.72
C ARG A 362 13.28 26.36 5.66
N LEU A 363 12.07 25.84 5.43
CA LEU A 363 11.10 26.44 4.51
C LEU A 363 10.73 27.87 4.96
N ARG A 364 10.59 28.10 6.28
CA ARG A 364 10.36 29.42 6.86
C ARG A 364 11.54 30.38 6.66
N GLU A 365 12.77 29.91 6.88
CA GLU A 365 13.96 30.72 6.63
C GLU A 365 14.08 31.13 5.15
N ARG A 366 13.70 30.23 4.23
CA ARG A 366 13.66 30.51 2.78
C ARG A 366 12.54 31.48 2.38
N SER A 367 11.35 31.39 2.99
CA SER A 367 10.24 32.31 2.67
C SER A 367 10.48 33.73 3.21
N VAL A 368 11.13 33.89 4.37
CA VAL A 368 11.51 35.20 4.91
C VAL A 368 12.78 35.76 4.24
N GLY A 369 13.64 34.87 3.70
CA GLY A 369 14.92 35.21 3.10
C GLY A 369 14.86 35.96 1.75
N GLY A 370 16.03 36.38 1.27
CA GLY A 370 16.22 37.11 0.01
C GLY A 370 16.10 36.27 -1.28
N ALA A 371 15.30 35.20 -1.27
CA ALA A 371 15.06 34.35 -2.44
C ALA A 371 14.29 35.08 -3.56
N ASP A 372 14.25 34.49 -4.76
CA ASP A 372 13.41 34.97 -5.87
C ASP A 372 11.91 34.97 -5.49
N GLY A 373 11.12 35.80 -6.14
CA GLY A 373 9.68 35.98 -5.88
C GLY A 373 8.90 34.67 -5.93
N ALA A 374 9.10 33.89 -6.99
CA ALA A 374 8.41 32.60 -7.18
C ALA A 374 8.83 31.53 -6.15
N ALA A 375 10.12 31.42 -5.85
CA ALA A 375 10.62 30.49 -4.83
C ALA A 375 10.09 30.83 -3.42
N ARG A 376 9.95 32.12 -3.10
CA ARG A 376 9.33 32.59 -1.86
C ARG A 376 7.85 32.21 -1.77
N GLU A 377 7.10 32.40 -2.85
CA GLU A 377 5.68 32.04 -2.93
C GLU A 377 5.49 30.53 -2.77
N LEU A 378 6.27 29.71 -3.46
CA LEU A 378 6.26 28.25 -3.31
C LEU A 378 6.61 27.81 -1.87
N CYS A 379 7.60 28.44 -1.22
CA CYS A 379 7.88 28.18 0.20
C CYS A 379 6.70 28.56 1.11
N ALA A 380 6.02 29.69 0.84
CA ALA A 380 4.88 30.14 1.64
C ALA A 380 3.68 29.17 1.53
N THR A 381 3.39 28.69 0.32
CA THR A 381 2.35 27.67 0.08
C THR A 381 2.70 26.36 0.78
N ALA A 382 3.92 25.84 0.59
CA ALA A 382 4.36 24.60 1.22
C ALA A 382 4.35 24.67 2.76
N LEU A 383 4.64 25.84 3.36
CA LEU A 383 4.49 26.07 4.81
C LEU A 383 3.03 26.04 5.27
N ALA A 384 2.13 26.69 4.52
CA ALA A 384 0.71 26.71 4.86
C ALA A 384 0.12 25.29 4.85
N GLU A 385 0.44 24.50 3.82
CA GLU A 385 -0.03 23.12 3.65
C GLU A 385 0.63 22.13 4.62
N MET A 386 1.89 22.37 5.02
CA MET A 386 2.60 21.55 6.01
C MET A 386 2.20 21.86 7.46
N THR A 387 1.60 23.04 7.72
CA THR A 387 1.22 23.49 9.07
C THR A 387 0.32 22.49 9.83
N PRO A 388 -0.74 21.90 9.24
CA PRO A 388 -1.55 20.88 9.90
C PRO A 388 -0.74 19.66 10.36
N ASN A 389 0.20 19.17 9.55
CA ASN A 389 1.09 18.06 9.93
C ASN A 389 2.01 18.42 11.11
N VAL A 390 2.53 19.66 11.15
CA VAL A 390 3.31 20.16 12.29
C VAL A 390 2.44 20.32 13.55
N VAL A 391 1.19 20.75 13.41
CA VAL A 391 0.22 20.82 14.51
C VAL A 391 -0.06 19.42 15.08
N THR A 392 -0.35 18.43 14.23
CA THR A 392 -0.54 17.02 14.62
C THR A 392 0.70 16.45 15.30
N LEU A 393 1.90 16.75 14.79
CA LEU A 393 3.17 16.35 15.40
C LEU A 393 3.33 16.94 16.81
N LEU A 394 3.11 18.25 16.98
CA LEU A 394 3.23 18.91 18.28
C LEU A 394 2.17 18.41 19.28
N GLN A 395 0.95 18.10 18.82
CA GLN A 395 -0.10 17.47 19.63
C GLN A 395 0.30 16.04 20.04
N GLY A 396 0.92 15.27 19.15
CA GLY A 396 1.48 13.95 19.50
C GLY A 396 2.61 14.03 20.54
N LEU A 397 3.49 15.03 20.44
CA LEU A 397 4.50 15.31 21.48
C LEU A 397 3.88 15.81 22.80
N LEU A 398 2.68 16.39 22.79
CA LEU A 398 1.95 16.70 24.02
C LEU A 398 1.48 15.42 24.73
N ALA A 399 1.21 14.33 24.02
CA ALA A 399 0.76 13.05 24.59
C ALA A 399 1.88 12.22 25.28
N PHE A 400 3.17 12.50 25.00
CA PHE A 400 4.40 11.71 25.29
C PHE A 400 4.76 11.34 26.76
N SER A 401 3.81 11.21 27.68
CA SER A 401 4.07 10.91 29.11
C SER A 401 5.09 11.86 29.79
N GLY A 402 5.48 11.58 31.04
CA GLY A 402 6.59 12.30 31.69
C GLY A 402 7.96 11.80 31.21
N PRO A 403 8.28 10.49 31.42
CA PRO A 403 9.62 9.96 31.14
C PRO A 403 10.04 9.98 29.67
N GLN A 404 9.14 9.65 28.74
CA GLN A 404 9.50 9.66 27.30
C GLN A 404 9.72 11.09 26.81
N PHE A 405 8.88 12.05 27.23
CA PHE A 405 9.07 13.46 26.90
C PHE A 405 10.43 13.96 27.39
N GLY A 406 10.78 13.71 28.66
CA GLY A 406 12.08 14.10 29.22
C GLY A 406 13.28 13.50 28.49
N LYS A 407 13.24 12.19 28.19
CA LYS A 407 14.25 11.47 27.41
C LYS A 407 14.59 12.15 26.07
N HIS A 408 13.58 12.72 25.39
CA HIS A 408 13.74 13.31 24.05
C HIS A 408 13.78 14.85 24.05
N LEU A 409 13.43 15.51 25.16
CA LEU A 409 13.39 16.97 25.27
C LEU A 409 14.70 17.65 24.82
N PRO A 410 15.92 17.17 25.15
CA PRO A 410 17.15 17.82 24.70
C PRO A 410 17.27 17.95 23.18
N ALA A 411 16.68 17.03 22.41
CA ALA A 411 16.67 17.08 20.95
C ALA A 411 15.56 17.98 20.38
N PHE A 412 14.39 18.03 21.04
CA PHE A 412 13.26 18.84 20.60
C PHE A 412 13.34 20.30 21.05
N TYR A 413 13.89 20.59 22.23
CA TYR A 413 13.85 21.91 22.86
C TYR A 413 14.39 23.06 21.97
N PRO A 414 15.53 22.92 21.24
CA PRO A 414 16.00 23.97 20.33
C PRO A 414 14.98 24.27 19.23
N LEU A 415 14.41 23.23 18.60
CA LEU A 415 13.42 23.38 17.54
C LEU A 415 12.12 23.99 18.07
N LEU A 416 11.68 23.59 19.27
CA LEU A 416 10.51 24.16 19.94
C LEU A 416 10.70 25.65 20.26
N ALA A 417 11.92 26.06 20.65
CA ALA A 417 12.27 27.46 20.87
C ALA A 417 12.31 28.26 19.54
N ASP A 418 12.89 27.69 18.48
CA ASP A 418 12.92 28.32 17.16
C ASP A 418 11.52 28.52 16.57
N LEU A 419 10.60 27.58 16.82
CA LEU A 419 9.18 27.65 16.41
C LEU A 419 8.36 28.72 17.16
N ILE A 420 8.83 29.27 18.29
CA ILE A 420 8.14 30.40 18.97
C ILE A 420 8.03 31.62 18.02
N HIS A 421 8.98 31.76 17.09
CA HIS A 421 9.02 32.83 16.09
C HIS A 421 8.12 32.55 14.86
N CYS A 422 7.31 31.49 14.86
CA CYS A 422 6.35 31.23 13.78
C CYS A 422 5.09 32.08 13.91
N GLU A 423 4.67 32.69 12.81
CA GLU A 423 3.45 33.52 12.75
C GLU A 423 2.15 32.71 12.75
N SER A 424 2.22 31.37 12.60
CA SER A 424 1.06 30.49 12.60
C SER A 424 0.38 30.45 13.99
N PRO A 425 -0.88 30.92 14.12
CA PRO A 425 -1.57 30.96 15.41
C PRO A 425 -1.88 29.55 15.95
N GLN A 426 -2.00 28.56 15.06
CA GLN A 426 -2.24 27.16 15.41
C GLN A 426 -1.00 26.55 16.08
N ILE A 427 0.18 26.72 15.48
CA ILE A 427 1.46 26.29 16.06
C ILE A 427 1.70 27.01 17.38
N ALA A 428 1.49 28.33 17.42
CA ALA A 428 1.63 29.12 18.64
C ALA A 428 0.67 28.70 19.77
N ALA A 429 -0.51 28.14 19.46
CA ALA A 429 -1.42 27.58 20.47
C ALA A 429 -0.88 26.28 21.06
N VAL A 430 -0.55 25.30 20.22
CA VAL A 430 -0.06 24.00 20.69
C VAL A 430 1.29 24.12 21.40
N LEU A 431 2.19 25.01 20.94
CA LEU A 431 3.44 25.29 21.64
C LEU A 431 3.20 25.85 23.05
N ARG A 432 2.26 26.79 23.23
CA ARG A 432 1.93 27.33 24.57
C ARG A 432 1.48 26.23 25.52
N GLU A 433 0.65 25.30 25.04
CA GLU A 433 0.23 24.13 25.82
C GLU A 433 1.39 23.19 26.13
N LEU A 434 2.25 22.89 25.14
CA LEU A 434 3.42 22.03 25.29
C LEU A 434 4.45 22.61 26.28
N PHE A 435 4.75 23.91 26.20
CA PHE A 435 5.62 24.58 27.16
C PHE A 435 5.02 24.59 28.58
N ALA A 436 3.72 24.86 28.72
CA ALA A 436 3.05 24.93 30.02
C ALA A 436 2.84 23.55 30.70
N GLN A 437 2.47 22.52 29.93
CA GLN A 437 2.10 21.21 30.45
C GLN A 437 3.25 20.20 30.49
N ARG A 438 4.30 20.38 29.66
CA ARG A 438 5.42 19.44 29.57
C ARG A 438 6.76 20.06 29.95
N VAL A 439 7.16 21.15 29.31
CA VAL A 439 8.52 21.71 29.51
C VAL A 439 8.68 22.33 30.89
N ALA A 440 7.78 23.22 31.31
CA ALA A 440 7.90 23.89 32.60
C ALA A 440 7.84 22.94 33.81
N PRO A 441 6.92 21.95 33.88
CA PRO A 441 6.93 20.95 34.96
C PRO A 441 8.20 20.08 34.97
N HIS A 442 8.75 19.74 33.80
CA HIS A 442 9.96 18.92 33.73
C HIS A 442 11.20 19.68 34.21
N LEU A 443 11.38 20.94 33.79
CA LEU A 443 12.46 21.80 34.27
C LEU A 443 12.35 22.10 35.77
N GLN A 444 11.13 22.22 36.32
CA GLN A 444 10.92 22.35 37.76
C GLN A 444 11.31 21.07 38.52
N ALA A 445 11.05 19.89 37.95
CA ALA A 445 11.41 18.60 38.53
C ALA A 445 12.92 18.31 38.47
N GLU A 446 13.65 18.82 37.46
CA GLU A 446 15.13 18.72 37.42
C GLU A 446 15.83 19.73 38.35
N ALA A 447 15.16 20.83 38.72
CA ALA A 447 15.69 21.86 39.60
C ALA A 447 15.41 21.62 41.10
N SER A 448 14.70 20.54 41.45
CA SER A 448 14.26 20.16 42.80
C SER A 448 15.04 18.96 43.35
#